data_AF-A0A3C1VG51-F1
#
_entry.id   AF-A0A3C1VG51-F1
#
_cell.length_a   1.000
_cell.length_b   1.000
_cell.length_c   1.000
_cell.angle_alpha   90.00
_cell.angle_beta   90.00
_cell.angle_gamma   90.00
#
_symmetry.space_group_name_H-M   'P 1'
#
loop_
_entity.id
_entity.type
_entity.pdbx_description
1 polymer ?
#
loop_
_entity_poly.entity_id
_entity_poly.type
_entity_poly.pdbx_seq_one_letter_code
_entity_poly.pdbx_strand_id
1 'polypeptide(L)'
;MNNARNLEPEMRMKAAQLNIEMGDWVHGLAPWQVISHLTFEWAASFDSGRRCYEKFMRTEMRGVSYFYALEQNPGRDGCHAHALWCDCKNMRRTDIWQKWFHRYGRARIEPVNSRDDVSDYCAKYVAKENAWWNVKLIGHRHPAFKDFKLSNE
;
A
#
# COMPACT_ATOMS: atom_id res chain seq x y z
N MET A 1 -15.20 13.42 -0.20
CA MET A 1 -16.31 12.89 -1.03
C MET A 1 -15.73 12.40 -2.33
N ASN A 2 -16.26 11.32 -2.92
CA ASN A 2 -15.77 10.84 -4.21
C ASN A 2 -16.44 11.67 -5.33
N ASN A 3 -15.77 12.74 -5.78
CA ASN A 3 -16.28 13.70 -6.78
C ASN A 3 -16.35 13.13 -8.21
N ALA A 4 -16.02 11.85 -8.40
CA ALA A 4 -16.06 11.18 -9.70
C ALA A 4 -17.44 11.26 -10.40
N ARG A 5 -18.54 11.41 -9.64
CA ARG A 5 -19.89 11.61 -10.19
C ARG A 5 -20.16 13.01 -10.75
N ASN A 6 -19.32 13.99 -10.41
CA ASN A 6 -19.43 15.38 -10.87
C ASN A 6 -18.51 15.69 -12.04
N LEU A 7 -17.72 14.72 -12.50
CA LEU A 7 -16.88 14.85 -13.68
C LEU A 7 -17.72 14.65 -14.95
N GLU A 8 -17.35 15.33 -16.04
CA GLU A 8 -17.87 15.05 -17.37
C GLU A 8 -17.60 13.58 -17.78
N PRO A 9 -18.47 12.93 -18.58
CA PRO A 9 -18.33 11.51 -18.93
C PRO A 9 -16.95 11.14 -19.49
N GLU A 10 -16.38 11.96 -20.37
CA GLU A 10 -15.05 11.76 -20.94
C GLU A 10 -13.95 11.76 -19.86
N MET A 11 -14.04 12.69 -18.89
CA MET A 11 -13.11 12.77 -17.77
C MET A 11 -13.24 11.56 -16.83
N ARG A 12 -14.44 10.98 -16.68
CA ARG A 12 -14.65 9.73 -15.94
C ARG A 12 -13.96 8.56 -16.62
N MET A 13 -14.08 8.45 -17.95
CA MET A 13 -13.39 7.40 -18.70
C MET A 13 -11.88 7.52 -18.58
N LYS A 14 -11.35 8.75 -18.69
CA LYS A 14 -9.91 9.01 -18.50
C LYS A 14 -9.44 8.66 -17.08
N ALA A 15 -10.20 9.01 -16.06
CA ALA A 15 -9.88 8.64 -14.67
C ALA A 15 -9.91 7.12 -14.45
N ALA A 16 -10.88 6.42 -15.04
CA ALA A 16 -10.93 4.97 -14.99
C ALA A 16 -9.72 4.32 -15.67
N GLN A 17 -9.31 4.84 -16.83
CA GLN A 17 -8.12 4.38 -17.54
C GLN A 17 -6.84 4.57 -16.70
N LEU A 18 -6.66 5.75 -16.10
CA LEU A 18 -5.52 6.04 -15.22
C LEU A 18 -5.49 5.12 -13.98
N ASN A 19 -6.65 4.78 -13.43
CA ASN A 19 -6.75 3.82 -12.33
C ASN A 19 -6.23 2.46 -12.76
N ILE A 20 -6.66 1.96 -13.92
CA ILE A 20 -6.22 0.67 -14.46
C ILE A 20 -4.71 0.67 -14.68
N GLU A 21 -4.16 1.70 -15.35
CA GLU A 21 -2.73 1.81 -15.62
C GLU A 21 -1.89 1.87 -14.34
N MET A 22 -2.37 2.61 -13.33
CA MET A 22 -1.71 2.68 -12.03
C MET A 22 -1.75 1.34 -11.30
N GLY A 23 -2.88 0.64 -11.35
CA GLY A 23 -3.03 -0.69 -10.78
C GLY A 23 -2.07 -1.69 -11.42
N ASP A 24 -1.99 -1.69 -12.77
CA ASP A 24 -1.06 -2.53 -13.51
C ASP A 24 0.40 -2.20 -13.20
N TRP A 25 0.74 -0.91 -13.06
CA TRP A 25 2.08 -0.51 -12.63
C TRP A 25 2.41 -1.07 -11.25
N VAL A 26 1.55 -0.85 -10.24
CA VAL A 26 1.78 -1.37 -8.87
C VAL A 26 1.89 -2.89 -8.88
N HIS A 27 1.01 -3.56 -9.62
CA HIS A 27 1.05 -5.01 -9.77
C HIS A 27 2.40 -5.49 -10.33
N GLY A 28 2.95 -4.80 -11.33
CA GLY A 28 4.23 -5.14 -11.96
C GLY A 28 5.47 -4.93 -11.09
N LEU A 29 5.37 -4.24 -9.94
CA LEU A 29 6.51 -3.93 -9.09
C LEU A 29 7.03 -5.14 -8.28
N ALA A 30 6.12 -6.02 -7.83
CA ALA A 30 6.49 -7.18 -7.00
C ALA A 30 5.37 -8.23 -6.97
N PRO A 31 5.68 -9.51 -6.68
CA PRO A 31 4.67 -10.55 -6.49
C PRO A 31 4.04 -10.39 -5.10
N TRP A 32 3.13 -9.43 -4.96
CA TRP A 32 2.44 -9.12 -3.71
C TRP A 32 1.74 -10.34 -3.11
N GLN A 33 1.93 -10.55 -1.80
CA GLN A 33 1.48 -11.76 -1.09
C GLN A 33 0.41 -11.44 -0.04
N VAL A 34 0.43 -10.23 0.50
CA VAL A 34 -0.42 -9.80 1.60
C VAL A 34 -0.99 -8.41 1.31
N ILE A 35 -2.28 -8.24 1.59
CA ILE A 35 -2.97 -6.96 1.68
C ILE A 35 -3.15 -6.63 3.16
N SER A 36 -2.95 -5.36 3.51
CA SER A 36 -3.17 -4.86 4.85
C SER A 36 -3.95 -3.55 4.86
N HIS A 37 -4.88 -3.46 5.81
CA HIS A 37 -5.67 -2.27 6.10
C HIS A 37 -5.38 -1.90 7.55
N LEU A 38 -4.76 -0.75 7.73
CA LEU A 38 -4.15 -0.36 8.99
C LEU A 38 -4.79 0.94 9.47
N THR A 39 -5.55 0.84 10.54
CA THR A 39 -6.35 1.92 11.08
C THR A 39 -5.72 2.44 12.36
N PHE A 40 -5.42 3.73 12.40
CA PHE A 40 -4.94 4.37 13.61
C PHE A 40 -6.06 4.51 14.65
N GLU A 41 -5.72 4.31 15.92
CA GLU A 41 -6.63 4.50 17.06
C GLU A 41 -7.01 5.98 17.22
N TRP A 42 -6.11 6.89 16.89
CA TRP A 42 -6.35 8.34 16.89
C TRP A 42 -6.55 8.89 15.47
N ALA A 43 -6.99 10.16 15.38
CA ALA A 43 -7.10 10.90 14.14
C ALA A 43 -5.71 11.31 13.59
N ALA A 44 -4.98 10.35 13.01
CA ALA A 44 -3.64 10.60 12.47
C ALA A 44 -3.69 11.49 11.21
N SER A 45 -2.92 12.58 11.19
CA SER A 45 -2.66 13.33 9.96
C SER A 45 -1.89 12.47 8.94
N PHE A 46 -1.88 12.87 7.66
CA PHE A 46 -1.09 12.18 6.63
C PHE A 46 0.39 12.06 7.00
N ASP A 47 1.01 13.14 7.48
CA ASP A 47 2.40 13.10 7.93
C ASP A 47 2.63 12.18 9.14
N SER A 48 1.71 12.19 10.10
CA SER A 48 1.79 11.30 11.26
C SER A 48 1.64 9.84 10.84
N GLY A 49 0.63 9.54 10.02
CA GLY A 49 0.37 8.21 9.49
C GLY A 49 1.55 7.68 8.67
N ARG A 50 2.14 8.53 7.83
CA ARG A 50 3.34 8.22 7.03
C ARG A 50 4.50 7.82 7.91
N ARG A 51 4.84 8.66 8.91
CA ARG A 51 5.94 8.37 9.83
C ARG A 51 5.71 7.10 10.64
N CYS A 52 4.48 6.86 11.13
CA CYS A 52 4.16 5.66 11.89
C CYS A 52 4.26 4.41 11.03
N TYR A 53 3.69 4.42 9.81
CA TYR A 53 3.76 3.30 8.89
C TYR A 53 5.21 2.99 8.50
N GLU A 54 5.98 3.99 8.06
CA GLU A 54 7.38 3.78 7.64
C GLU A 54 8.28 3.36 8.82
N LYS A 55 7.97 3.81 10.04
CA LYS A 55 8.64 3.32 11.26
C LYS A 55 8.31 1.84 11.50
N PHE A 56 7.04 1.46 11.43
CA PHE A 56 6.60 0.07 11.56
C PHE A 56 7.34 -0.84 10.57
N MET A 57 7.40 -0.43 9.31
CA MET A 57 8.10 -1.20 8.28
C MET A 57 9.59 -1.36 8.58
N ARG A 58 10.24 -0.31 9.08
CA ARG A 58 11.67 -0.34 9.42
C ARG A 58 11.99 -1.15 10.67
N THR A 59 11.10 -1.22 11.65
CA THR A 59 11.38 -1.87 12.95
C THR A 59 10.80 -3.28 13.04
N GLU A 60 9.58 -3.48 12.56
CA GLU A 60 8.84 -4.74 12.74
C GLU A 60 8.79 -5.62 11.49
N MET A 61 8.88 -5.00 10.31
CA MET A 61 8.77 -5.68 9.00
C MET A 61 10.08 -5.60 8.21
N ARG A 62 11.22 -5.75 8.89
CA ARG A 62 12.53 -5.75 8.23
C ARG A 62 12.61 -6.85 7.17
N GLY A 63 13.06 -6.49 5.98
CA GLY A 63 13.16 -7.41 4.84
C GLY A 63 11.87 -7.56 4.02
N VAL A 64 10.78 -6.90 4.41
CA VAL A 64 9.53 -6.88 3.66
C VAL A 64 9.55 -5.75 2.62
N SER A 65 9.29 -6.08 1.36
CA SER A 65 9.01 -5.08 0.33
C SER A 65 7.56 -4.65 0.44
N TYR A 66 7.29 -3.36 0.21
CA TYR A 66 5.93 -2.83 0.33
C TYR A 66 5.60 -1.72 -0.64
N PHE A 67 4.32 -1.67 -1.01
CA PHE A 67 3.65 -0.50 -1.54
C PHE A 67 2.61 -0.06 -0.51
N TYR A 68 2.43 1.25 -0.28
CA TYR A 68 1.34 1.72 0.58
C TYR A 68 0.76 3.05 0.10
N ALA A 69 -0.51 3.27 0.45
CA ALA A 69 -1.22 4.52 0.31
C ALA A 69 -1.88 4.91 1.63
N LEU A 70 -1.87 6.20 1.95
CA LEU A 70 -2.68 6.80 3.01
C LEU A 70 -3.93 7.41 2.39
N GLU A 71 -5.06 7.20 3.05
CA GLU A 71 -6.34 7.74 2.64
C GLU A 71 -7.05 8.32 3.86
N GLN A 72 -7.73 9.45 3.69
CA GLN A 72 -8.63 10.01 4.68
C GLN A 72 -9.70 8.99 5.07
N ASN A 73 -9.93 8.81 6.37
CA ASN A 73 -10.97 7.93 6.86
C ASN A 73 -12.35 8.39 6.32
N PRO A 74 -13.20 7.47 5.84
CA PRO A 74 -14.57 7.82 5.51
C PRO A 74 -15.35 8.15 6.79
N GLY A 75 -15.85 9.39 6.88
CA GLY A 75 -16.77 9.80 7.95
C GLY A 75 -16.15 10.04 9.33
N ARG A 76 -14.81 10.09 9.44
CA ARG A 76 -14.11 10.53 10.66
C ARG A 76 -12.78 11.20 10.33
N ASP A 77 -12.23 11.90 11.30
CA ASP A 77 -10.95 12.57 11.16
C ASP A 77 -9.77 11.58 11.09
N GLY A 78 -8.66 12.06 10.53
CA GLY A 78 -7.44 11.30 10.30
C GLY A 78 -7.47 10.32 9.13
N CYS A 79 -6.36 9.63 8.92
CA CYS A 79 -6.16 8.69 7.81
C CYS A 79 -6.12 7.22 8.27
N HIS A 80 -6.11 6.31 7.30
CA HIS A 80 -5.68 4.92 7.44
C HIS A 80 -4.66 4.58 6.35
N ALA A 81 -3.88 3.51 6.56
CA ALA A 81 -2.94 3.02 5.57
C ALA A 81 -3.47 1.74 4.91
N HIS A 82 -3.39 1.70 3.59
CA HIS A 82 -3.58 0.50 2.78
C HIS A 82 -2.22 0.09 2.24
N ALA A 83 -1.86 -1.17 2.37
CA ALA A 83 -0.56 -1.62 1.89
C ALA A 83 -0.56 -3.03 1.34
N LEU A 84 0.34 -3.23 0.36
CA LEU A 84 0.71 -4.50 -0.20
C LEU A 84 2.10 -4.88 0.30
N TRP A 85 2.27 -6.13 0.70
CA TRP A 85 3.54 -6.65 1.16
C TRP A 85 3.95 -7.89 0.38
N CYS A 86 5.25 -8.05 0.14
CA CYS A 86 5.85 -9.33 -0.22
C CYS A 86 7.12 -9.55 0.60
N ASP A 87 7.67 -10.76 0.53
CA ASP A 87 8.81 -11.20 1.35
C ASP A 87 8.45 -11.39 2.83
N CYS A 88 7.17 -11.65 3.12
CA CYS A 88 6.68 -11.92 4.48
C CYS A 88 7.00 -13.35 4.96
N LYS A 89 8.00 -14.03 4.38
CA LYS A 89 8.33 -15.42 4.68
C LYS A 89 8.69 -15.55 6.17
N ASN A 90 8.15 -16.58 6.82
CA ASN A 90 8.30 -16.85 8.27
C ASN A 90 7.63 -15.83 9.21
N MET A 91 6.81 -14.91 8.71
CA MET A 91 6.03 -14.00 9.56
C MET A 91 4.59 -14.49 9.70
N ARG A 92 4.11 -14.60 10.94
CA ARG A 92 2.69 -14.92 11.19
C ARG A 92 1.87 -13.62 11.18
N ARG A 93 0.78 -13.62 10.40
CA ARG A 93 -0.14 -12.46 10.31
C ARG A 93 -0.70 -12.05 11.68
N THR A 94 -0.93 -13.00 12.58
CA THR A 94 -1.37 -12.75 13.96
C THR A 94 -0.35 -11.92 14.74
N ASP A 95 0.93 -12.22 14.59
CA ASP A 95 2.00 -11.56 15.35
C ASP A 95 2.22 -10.15 14.81
N ILE A 96 2.14 -9.97 13.48
CA ILE A 96 2.15 -8.65 12.83
C ILE A 96 0.96 -7.82 13.32
N TRP A 97 -0.24 -8.42 13.33
CA TRP A 97 -1.46 -7.77 13.81
C TRP A 97 -1.29 -7.30 15.26
N GLN A 98 -0.79 -8.16 16.16
CA GLN A 98 -0.57 -7.80 17.56
C GLN A 98 0.43 -6.66 17.70
N LYS A 99 1.53 -6.68 16.95
CA LYS A 99 2.55 -5.61 16.96
C LYS A 99 2.02 -4.26 16.49
N TRP A 100 1.14 -4.26 15.49
CA TRP A 100 0.45 -3.06 15.03
C TRP A 100 -0.59 -2.59 16.06
N PHE A 101 -1.40 -3.52 16.57
CA PHE A 101 -2.42 -3.27 17.58
C PHE A 101 -1.88 -2.59 18.82
N HIS A 102 -0.78 -3.11 19.36
CA HIS A 102 -0.18 -2.55 20.56
C HIS A 102 0.40 -1.15 20.39
N ARG A 103 0.68 -0.71 19.15
CA ARG A 103 1.34 0.58 18.90
C ARG A 103 0.41 1.63 18.33
N TYR A 104 -0.46 1.22 17.41
CA TYR A 104 -1.04 2.14 16.45
C TYR A 104 -2.55 2.01 16.29
N GLY A 105 -3.13 0.81 16.45
CA GLY A 105 -4.57 0.62 16.36
C GLY A 105 -4.96 -0.66 15.63
N ARG A 106 -6.12 -0.70 14.98
CA ARG A 106 -6.63 -1.96 14.39
C ARG A 106 -6.00 -2.25 13.04
N ALA A 107 -5.92 -3.53 12.69
CA ALA A 107 -5.48 -3.98 11.38
C ALA A 107 -6.39 -5.10 10.84
N ARG A 108 -6.50 -5.18 9.51
CA ARG A 108 -6.94 -6.37 8.78
C ARG A 108 -5.81 -6.79 7.85
N ILE A 109 -5.37 -8.04 7.95
CA ILE A 109 -4.20 -8.56 7.22
C ILE A 109 -4.59 -9.87 6.53
N GLU A 110 -4.64 -9.84 5.20
CA GLU A 110 -5.24 -10.87 4.37
C GLU A 110 -4.25 -11.32 3.30
N PRO A 111 -4.25 -12.60 2.90
CA PRO A 111 -3.48 -13.02 1.73
C PRO A 111 -4.07 -12.35 0.48
N VAL A 112 -3.21 -12.08 -0.50
CA VAL A 112 -3.66 -11.76 -1.85
C VAL A 112 -4.26 -13.04 -2.45
N ASN A 113 -5.54 -13.00 -2.83
CA ASN A 113 -6.22 -14.15 -3.43
C ASN A 113 -6.19 -14.11 -4.96
N SER A 114 -6.14 -12.91 -5.55
CA SER A 114 -6.06 -12.72 -7.00
C SER A 114 -5.22 -11.50 -7.37
N ARG A 115 -4.79 -11.45 -8.64
CA ARG A 115 -4.12 -10.29 -9.24
C ARG A 115 -5.01 -9.05 -9.22
N ASP A 116 -6.30 -9.23 -9.48
CA ASP A 116 -7.26 -8.14 -9.60
C ASP A 116 -7.51 -7.47 -8.25
N ASP A 117 -7.50 -8.25 -7.15
CA ASP A 117 -7.58 -7.73 -5.77
C ASP A 117 -6.46 -6.74 -5.42
N VAL A 118 -5.33 -6.79 -6.11
CA VAL A 118 -4.16 -5.92 -5.85
C VAL A 118 -4.25 -4.65 -6.70
N SER A 119 -4.53 -4.84 -7.99
CA SER A 119 -4.54 -3.78 -9.00
C SER A 119 -5.68 -2.79 -8.74
N ASP A 120 -6.90 -3.28 -8.61
CA ASP A 120 -8.10 -2.45 -8.38
C ASP A 120 -8.05 -1.77 -7.01
N TYR A 121 -7.48 -2.46 -6.04
CA TYR A 121 -7.39 -1.98 -4.67
C TYR A 121 -6.40 -0.81 -4.58
N CYS A 122 -5.18 -0.94 -5.09
CA CYS A 122 -4.21 0.16 -5.06
C CYS A 122 -4.60 1.34 -5.94
N ALA A 123 -5.13 1.08 -7.15
CA ALA A 123 -5.61 2.12 -8.04
C ALA A 123 -6.64 3.04 -7.38
N LYS A 124 -7.58 2.45 -6.64
CA LYS A 124 -8.63 3.17 -5.91
C LYS A 124 -8.10 4.17 -4.88
N TYR A 125 -6.96 3.91 -4.25
CA TYR A 125 -6.43 4.75 -3.17
C TYR A 125 -5.34 5.70 -3.62
N VAL A 126 -4.61 5.38 -4.68
CA VAL A 126 -3.52 6.23 -5.17
C VAL A 126 -4.05 7.39 -6.00
N ALA A 127 -5.05 7.13 -6.85
CA ALA A 127 -5.61 8.16 -7.73
C ALA A 127 -6.66 9.05 -7.03
N LYS A 128 -6.88 8.85 -5.73
CA LYS A 128 -7.83 9.64 -4.96
C LYS A 128 -7.25 11.01 -4.63
N GLU A 129 -8.07 12.05 -4.69
CA GLU A 129 -7.67 13.38 -4.23
C GLU A 129 -7.17 13.33 -2.78
N ASN A 130 -6.07 14.03 -2.50
CA ASN A 130 -5.37 14.04 -1.21
C ASN A 130 -4.84 12.67 -0.76
N ALA A 131 -4.43 11.80 -1.69
CA ALA A 131 -3.70 10.58 -1.36
C ALA A 131 -2.20 10.84 -1.20
N TRP A 132 -1.58 10.13 -0.26
CA TRP A 132 -0.12 9.97 -0.21
C TRP A 132 0.21 8.51 -0.47
N TRP A 133 1.21 8.22 -1.28
CA TRP A 133 1.68 6.85 -1.49
C TRP A 133 3.19 6.79 -1.64
N ASN A 134 3.77 5.64 -1.34
CA ASN A 134 5.19 5.38 -1.52
C ASN A 134 5.43 3.87 -1.66
N VAL A 135 6.57 3.51 -2.24
CA VAL A 135 6.99 2.12 -2.46
C VAL A 135 8.43 1.92 -1.98
N LYS A 136 8.69 0.77 -1.36
CA LYS A 136 10.03 0.34 -1.02
C LYS A 136 10.21 -1.13 -1.34
N LEU A 137 11.10 -1.40 -2.30
CA LEU A 137 11.48 -2.74 -2.69
C LEU A 137 12.84 -3.07 -2.11
N ILE A 138 13.04 -4.32 -1.67
CA ILE A 138 14.38 -4.82 -1.34
C ILE A 138 15.24 -4.91 -2.61
N GLY A 139 16.55 -4.69 -2.49
CA GLY A 139 17.45 -4.45 -3.62
C GLY A 139 17.31 -5.44 -4.79
N HIS A 140 17.26 -6.74 -4.55
CA HIS A 140 17.14 -7.73 -5.63
C HIS A 140 15.77 -7.74 -6.36
N ARG A 141 14.77 -6.97 -5.89
CA ARG A 141 13.47 -6.82 -6.53
C ARG A 141 13.28 -5.48 -7.24
N HIS A 142 14.23 -4.56 -7.14
CA HIS A 142 14.08 -3.28 -7.84
C HIS A 142 14.09 -3.53 -9.36
N PRO A 143 13.15 -2.96 -10.14
CA PRO A 143 13.11 -3.15 -11.59
C PRO A 143 14.43 -2.77 -12.27
N ALA A 144 15.12 -1.74 -11.75
CA ALA A 144 16.44 -1.33 -12.24
C ALA A 144 17.57 -2.36 -12.01
N PHE A 145 17.37 -3.35 -11.14
CA PHE A 145 18.33 -4.41 -10.85
C PHE A 145 17.93 -5.77 -11.46
N LYS A 146 16.88 -5.82 -12.31
CA LYS A 146 16.44 -7.05 -12.98
C LYS A 146 17.59 -7.76 -13.73
N ASP A 147 18.48 -6.97 -14.32
CA ASP A 147 19.64 -7.44 -15.08
C ASP A 147 20.97 -7.20 -14.33
N PHE A 148 20.92 -6.82 -13.05
CA PHE A 148 22.12 -6.56 -12.26
C PHE A 148 22.85 -7.88 -11.99
N LYS A 149 23.96 -8.08 -12.70
CA LYS A 149 24.94 -9.13 -12.38
C LYS A 149 26.05 -8.49 -11.57
N LEU A 150 26.37 -9.09 -10.41
CA LEU A 150 27.68 -8.86 -9.81
C LEU A 150 28.71 -9.25 -10.87
N SER A 151 29.62 -8.35 -11.21
CA SER A 151 30.79 -8.71 -12.01
C SER A 151 31.49 -9.83 -11.26
N ASN A 152 31.54 -11.03 -11.86
CA ASN A 152 32.36 -12.09 -11.33
C ASN A 152 33.81 -11.60 -11.33
N GLU A 153 34.51 -11.87 -10.23
CA GLU A 153 35.97 -11.75 -10.10
C GLU A 153 36.70 -12.41 -11.28
#